data_AF-A0A7U9EU11-F1
#
_entry.id   AF-A0A7U9EU11-F1
#
_cell.length_a   1.000
_cell.length_b   1.000
_cell.length_c   1.000
_cell.angle_alpha   90.00
_cell.angle_beta   90.00
_cell.angle_gamma   90.00
#
_symmetry.space_group_name_H-M   'P 1'
#
loop_
_entity.id
_entity.type
_entity.pdbx_description
1 polymer ?
#
loop_
_entity_poly.entity_id
_entity_poly.type
_entity_poly.pdbx_seq_one_letter_code
_entity_poly.pdbx_strand_id
1 'polypeptide(L)'
;MANGTTRWLDECTPRALERFADELIAMAEQRENEDRRRFYEGMAVAAKLIALRWEGKCAYIDDHLLDNVYEALAVFSLEKLEETLALEAEEAHGGGRCSFCLKEKPRLAKGPLAAICDDCLQFGLQVIAKQP
;
A
#
# COMPACT_ATOMS: atom_id res chain seq x y z
N MET A 1 -25.31 23.58 11.41
CA MET A 1 -24.18 23.85 12.32
C MET A 1 -22.99 24.11 11.42
N ALA A 2 -22.69 25.38 11.13
CA ALA A 2 -21.69 25.78 10.15
C ALA A 2 -20.74 26.81 10.77
N ASN A 3 -19.49 26.75 10.32
CA ASN A 3 -18.45 27.77 10.39
C ASN A 3 -17.71 27.98 11.71
N GLY A 4 -17.03 26.92 12.16
CA GLY A 4 -15.67 27.07 12.68
C GLY A 4 -14.68 26.96 11.52
N THR A 5 -14.77 27.88 10.56
CA THR A 5 -13.94 27.88 9.35
C THR A 5 -12.48 28.00 9.80
N THR A 6 -11.74 26.90 9.69
CA THR A 6 -10.27 26.75 9.62
C THR A 6 -9.47 28.06 9.71
N ARG A 7 -9.49 28.68 10.90
CA ARG A 7 -8.84 29.96 11.22
C ARG A 7 -7.33 29.95 10.99
N TRP A 8 -6.78 28.77 10.80
CA TRP A 8 -5.37 28.58 10.52
C TRP A 8 -5.02 28.63 9.03
N LEU A 9 -5.97 28.48 8.10
CA LEU A 9 -5.73 28.81 6.69
C LEU A 9 -5.53 30.31 6.49
N ASP A 10 -6.10 31.12 7.39
CA ASP A 10 -5.93 32.57 7.39
C ASP A 10 -4.45 32.95 7.62
N GLU A 11 -3.70 32.07 8.28
CA GLU A 11 -2.25 32.11 8.38
C GLU A 11 -1.68 31.21 7.28
N CYS A 12 -1.61 31.71 6.03
CA CYS A 12 -1.01 31.03 4.86
C CYS A 12 0.46 30.61 5.12
N THR A 13 0.64 29.54 5.89
CA THR A 13 1.92 29.00 6.32
C THR A 13 2.03 27.53 5.88
N PRO A 14 3.25 27.01 5.70
CA PRO A 14 3.41 25.60 5.35
C PRO A 14 2.77 24.65 6.37
N ARG A 15 2.94 24.94 7.67
CA ARG A 15 2.40 24.13 8.75
C ARG A 15 0.87 24.15 8.80
N ALA A 16 0.25 25.26 8.40
CA ALA A 16 -1.19 25.33 8.18
C ALA A 16 -1.61 24.35 7.07
N LEU A 17 -0.95 24.41 5.91
CA LEU A 17 -1.23 23.50 4.78
C LEU A 17 -1.00 22.02 5.12
N GLU A 18 0.01 21.70 5.92
CA GLU A 18 0.22 20.33 6.41
C GLU A 18 -0.94 19.85 7.28
N ARG A 19 -1.38 20.67 8.24
CA ARG A 19 -2.55 20.36 9.06
C ARG A 19 -3.82 20.24 8.21
N PHE A 20 -3.96 21.05 7.16
CA PHE A 20 -5.06 20.90 6.21
C PHE A 20 -5.09 19.51 5.59
N ALA A 21 -3.93 19.06 5.11
CA ALA A 21 -3.81 17.77 4.47
C ALA A 21 -4.21 16.64 5.42
N ASP A 22 -3.79 16.70 6.67
CA ASP A 22 -4.12 15.69 7.67
C ASP A 22 -5.62 15.68 8.01
N GLU A 23 -6.26 16.86 8.08
CA GLU A 23 -7.71 16.97 8.24
C GLU A 23 -8.46 16.39 7.03
N LEU A 24 -7.98 16.62 5.80
CA LEU A 24 -8.56 16.08 4.57
C LEU A 24 -8.44 14.54 4.52
N ILE A 25 -7.32 13.97 4.97
CA ILE A 25 -7.14 12.52 5.10
C ILE A 25 -8.15 11.95 6.10
N ALA A 26 -8.28 12.55 7.28
CA ALA A 26 -9.26 12.12 8.29
C ALA A 26 -10.71 12.24 7.76
N MET A 27 -11.00 13.25 6.92
CA MET A 27 -12.29 13.36 6.25
C MET A 27 -12.50 12.26 5.21
N ALA A 28 -11.45 11.84 4.47
CA ALA A 28 -11.51 10.77 3.50
C ALA A 28 -11.84 9.42 4.16
N GLU A 29 -11.23 9.11 5.30
CA GLU A 29 -11.44 7.87 6.07
C GLU A 29 -12.89 7.72 6.57
N GLN A 30 -13.58 8.84 6.77
CA GLN A 30 -14.97 8.87 7.23
C GLN A 30 -16.00 8.81 6.08
N ARG A 31 -15.59 8.56 4.83
CA ARG A 31 -16.49 8.52 3.67
C ARG A 31 -16.65 7.10 3.15
N GLU A 32 -17.91 6.68 3.06
CA GLU A 32 -18.29 5.41 2.41
C GLU A 32 -18.33 5.53 0.88
N ASN A 33 -18.54 6.73 0.35
CA ASN A 33 -18.56 6.98 -1.10
C ASN A 33 -17.12 7.13 -1.63
N GLU A 34 -16.78 6.29 -2.59
CA GLU A 34 -15.43 6.20 -3.16
C GLU A 34 -14.98 7.48 -3.87
N ASP A 35 -15.85 8.11 -4.67
CA ASP A 35 -15.51 9.36 -5.38
C ASP A 35 -15.19 10.49 -4.40
N ARG A 36 -15.96 10.57 -3.30
CA ARG A 36 -15.71 11.53 -2.22
C ARG A 36 -14.42 11.22 -1.49
N ARG A 37 -14.13 9.96 -1.21
CA ARG A 37 -12.87 9.55 -0.58
C ARG A 37 -11.68 9.97 -1.45
N ARG A 38 -11.70 9.63 -2.74
CA ARG A 38 -10.66 10.01 -3.72
C ARG A 38 -10.48 11.51 -3.85
N PHE A 39 -11.57 12.27 -3.82
CA PHE A 39 -11.51 13.74 -3.85
C PHE A 39 -10.73 14.30 -2.65
N TYR A 40 -11.05 13.85 -1.43
CA TYR A 40 -10.36 14.31 -0.23
C TYR A 40 -8.89 13.85 -0.19
N GLU A 41 -8.59 12.63 -0.63
CA GLU A 41 -7.22 12.12 -0.79
C GLU A 41 -6.41 13.01 -1.75
N GLY A 42 -6.96 13.32 -2.94
CA GLY A 42 -6.30 14.18 -3.92
C GLY A 42 -6.04 15.59 -3.38
N MET A 43 -6.99 16.17 -2.63
CA MET A 43 -6.78 17.47 -1.99
C MET A 43 -5.67 17.43 -0.93
N ALA A 44 -5.57 16.34 -0.16
CA ALA A 44 -4.53 16.20 0.85
C ALA A 44 -3.13 16.15 0.23
N VAL A 45 -2.99 15.39 -0.88
CA VAL A 45 -1.74 15.34 -1.66
C VAL A 45 -1.37 16.73 -2.18
N ALA A 46 -2.30 17.44 -2.79
CA ALA A 46 -2.06 18.80 -3.29
C ALA A 46 -1.62 19.76 -2.16
N ALA A 47 -2.25 19.71 -0.99
CA ALA A 47 -1.91 20.55 0.15
C ALA A 47 -0.47 20.29 0.66
N LYS A 48 -0.04 19.02 0.78
CA LYS A 48 1.34 18.69 1.18
C LYS A 48 2.37 19.16 0.14
N LEU A 49 2.07 19.01 -1.15
CA LEU A 49 2.96 19.48 -2.21
C LEU A 49 3.13 21.01 -2.19
N ILE A 50 2.05 21.75 -1.96
CA ILE A 50 2.10 23.21 -1.82
C ILE A 50 2.93 23.60 -0.58
N ALA A 51 2.75 22.89 0.55
CA ALA A 51 3.54 23.14 1.77
C ALA A 51 5.05 22.94 1.52
N LEU A 52 5.43 21.83 0.88
CA LEU A 52 6.82 21.52 0.52
C LEU A 52 7.46 22.59 -0.38
N ARG A 53 6.69 23.08 -1.36
CA ARG A 53 7.14 24.17 -2.24
C ARG A 53 7.31 25.46 -1.46
N TRP A 54 6.37 25.79 -0.58
CA TRP A 54 6.40 27.02 0.22
C TRP A 54 7.60 27.06 1.18
N GLU A 55 7.99 25.92 1.76
CA GLU A 55 9.18 25.82 2.62
C GLU A 55 10.50 25.90 1.85
N GLY A 56 10.47 25.98 0.51
CA GLY A 56 11.66 25.94 -0.33
C GLY A 56 12.34 24.56 -0.33
N LYS A 57 11.72 23.53 0.27
CA LYS A 57 12.18 22.14 0.23
C LYS A 57 11.99 21.52 -1.16
N CYS A 58 11.10 22.11 -1.96
CA CYS A 58 10.89 21.78 -3.37
C CYS A 58 10.93 23.07 -4.19
N ALA A 59 12.02 23.29 -4.94
CA ALA A 59 12.21 24.50 -5.73
C ALA A 59 11.21 24.59 -6.91
N TYR A 60 10.85 23.44 -7.47
CA TYR A 60 9.94 23.32 -8.59
C TYR A 60 9.30 21.93 -8.54
N ILE A 61 7.98 21.89 -8.70
CA ILE A 61 7.26 20.64 -8.94
C ILE A 61 7.26 20.48 -10.45
N ASP A 62 8.21 19.69 -10.95
CA ASP A 62 8.29 19.36 -12.37
C ASP A 62 7.19 18.39 -12.75
N ASP A 63 6.62 18.55 -13.94
CA ASP A 63 5.67 17.59 -14.49
C ASP A 63 6.34 16.22 -14.57
N HIS A 64 7.63 16.15 -14.90
CA HIS A 64 8.40 14.91 -14.83
C HIS A 64 8.54 14.34 -13.41
N LEU A 65 8.57 15.16 -12.35
CA LEU A 65 8.59 14.64 -10.98
C LEU A 65 7.23 14.04 -10.63
N LEU A 66 6.14 14.70 -11.00
CA LEU A 66 4.79 14.17 -10.81
C LEU A 66 4.57 12.89 -11.61
N ASP A 67 5.01 12.86 -12.87
CA ASP A 67 4.99 11.67 -13.71
C ASP A 67 5.86 10.57 -13.11
N ASN A 68 7.07 10.86 -12.64
CA ASN A 68 7.94 9.85 -12.01
C ASN A 68 7.39 9.35 -10.67
N VAL A 69 6.73 10.19 -9.87
CA VAL A 69 6.07 9.78 -8.63
C VAL A 69 4.82 8.96 -8.95
N TYR A 70 4.04 9.38 -9.92
CA TYR A 70 2.88 8.63 -10.40
C TYR A 70 3.30 7.29 -10.99
N GLU A 71 4.32 7.26 -11.83
CA GLU A 71 4.93 6.06 -12.39
C GLU A 71 5.54 5.20 -11.29
N ALA A 72 6.24 5.76 -10.30
CA ALA A 72 6.75 4.98 -9.18
C ALA A 72 5.62 4.36 -8.36
N LEU A 73 4.55 5.11 -8.07
CA LEU A 73 3.35 4.63 -7.37
C LEU A 73 2.50 3.68 -8.23
N ALA A 74 2.53 3.80 -9.56
CA ALA A 74 1.90 2.89 -10.51
C ALA A 74 2.77 1.65 -10.79
N VAL A 75 4.09 1.75 -10.63
CA VAL A 75 5.05 0.65 -10.56
C VAL A 75 4.87 -0.11 -9.25
N PHE A 76 4.43 0.57 -8.18
CA PHE A 76 3.78 -0.06 -7.01
C PHE A 76 2.34 -0.54 -7.30
N SER A 77 2.01 -0.89 -8.55
CA SER A 77 0.95 -1.88 -8.76
C SER A 77 1.39 -3.17 -8.08
N LEU A 78 0.53 -3.71 -7.21
CA LEU A 78 0.72 -5.01 -6.57
C LEU A 78 1.19 -6.09 -7.57
N GLU A 79 0.75 -5.98 -8.83
CA GLU A 79 1.07 -6.86 -9.95
C GLU A 79 2.56 -6.81 -10.37
N LYS A 80 3.24 -5.64 -10.35
CA LYS A 80 4.68 -5.54 -10.68
C LYS A 80 5.59 -6.01 -9.54
N LEU A 81 5.12 -5.86 -8.30
CA LEU A 81 5.78 -6.44 -7.13
C LEU A 81 5.69 -7.98 -7.17
N GLU A 82 4.53 -8.51 -7.56
CA GLU A 82 4.33 -9.95 -7.80
C GLU A 82 5.20 -10.50 -8.93
N GLU A 83 5.41 -9.75 -10.00
CA GLU A 83 6.26 -10.15 -11.13
C GLU A 83 7.75 -10.16 -10.74
N THR A 84 8.19 -9.20 -9.92
CA THR A 84 9.55 -9.15 -9.36
C THR A 84 9.78 -10.29 -8.36
N LEU A 85 8.77 -10.60 -7.53
CA LEU A 85 8.77 -11.76 -6.63
C LEU A 85 8.71 -13.11 -7.38
N ALA A 86 8.10 -13.15 -8.57
CA ALA A 86 8.08 -14.35 -9.42
C ALA A 86 9.45 -14.64 -10.05
N LEU A 87 10.22 -13.60 -10.39
CA LEU A 87 11.61 -13.74 -10.82
C LEU A 87 12.52 -14.24 -9.68
N GLU A 88 12.28 -13.79 -8.45
CA GLU A 88 12.94 -14.33 -7.24
C GLU A 88 12.48 -15.77 -6.90
N ALA A 89 11.28 -16.16 -7.33
CA ALA A 89 10.73 -17.51 -7.12
C ALA A 89 11.35 -18.58 -8.05
N GLU A 90 11.86 -18.21 -9.22
CA GLU A 90 12.60 -19.16 -10.06
C GLU A 90 13.92 -19.62 -9.39
N GLU A 91 14.57 -18.75 -8.62
CA GLU A 91 15.78 -19.09 -7.85
C GLU A 91 15.48 -19.96 -6.60
N ALA A 92 14.22 -20.10 -6.20
CA ALA A 92 13.81 -20.77 -4.96
C ALA A 92 13.59 -22.30 -5.07
N HIS A 93 14.14 -22.96 -6.09
CA HIS A 93 14.05 -24.42 -6.30
C HIS A 93 14.92 -25.28 -5.34
N GLY A 94 15.26 -24.78 -4.14
CA GLY A 94 16.00 -25.50 -3.09
C GLY A 94 15.13 -25.82 -1.86
N GLY A 95 15.09 -27.10 -1.46
CA GLY A 95 14.25 -27.64 -0.37
C GLY A 95 14.47 -27.07 1.04
N GLY A 96 13.60 -27.44 2.00
CA GLY A 96 13.57 -26.90 3.38
C GLY A 96 12.65 -27.67 4.35
N ARG A 97 12.21 -27.06 5.47
CA ARG A 97 11.36 -27.71 6.50
C ARG A 97 9.88 -27.33 6.38
N CYS A 98 8.98 -28.33 6.39
CA CYS A 98 7.53 -28.14 6.31
C CYS A 98 6.97 -27.56 7.62
N SER A 99 6.17 -26.49 7.57
CA SER A 99 5.58 -25.81 8.72
C SER A 99 4.52 -26.63 9.47
N PHE A 100 3.97 -27.70 8.87
CA PHE A 100 2.86 -28.47 9.44
C PHE A 100 3.31 -29.78 10.08
N CYS A 101 4.07 -30.60 9.36
CA CYS A 101 4.65 -31.82 9.93
C CYS A 101 6.04 -31.59 10.54
N LEU A 102 6.61 -30.39 10.38
CA LEU A 102 7.92 -29.99 10.92
C LEU A 102 9.09 -30.84 10.45
N LYS A 103 8.94 -31.59 9.35
CA LYS A 103 10.00 -32.43 8.75
C LYS A 103 10.66 -31.71 7.57
N GLU A 104 11.93 -32.00 7.33
CA GLU A 104 12.62 -31.56 6.12
C GLU A 104 12.14 -32.31 4.88
N LYS A 105 11.98 -31.58 3.80
CA LYS A 105 11.43 -32.07 2.54
C LYS A 105 12.16 -31.44 1.36
N PRO A 106 12.46 -32.23 0.32
CA PRO A 106 13.21 -31.75 -0.85
C PRO A 106 12.40 -30.77 -1.69
N ARG A 107 11.07 -30.84 -1.60
CA ARG A 107 10.13 -29.96 -2.29
C ARG A 107 9.11 -29.45 -1.30
N LEU A 108 8.97 -28.13 -1.29
CA LEU A 108 8.01 -27.42 -0.46
C LEU A 108 7.35 -26.35 -1.29
N ALA A 109 6.02 -26.28 -1.20
CA ALA A 109 5.27 -25.12 -1.62
C ALA A 109 5.46 -24.03 -0.54
N LYS A 110 6.14 -22.93 -0.88
CA LYS A 110 6.36 -21.78 0.00
C LYS A 110 5.21 -20.79 -0.16
N GLY A 111 4.52 -20.48 0.93
CA GLY A 111 3.62 -19.34 1.05
C GLY A 111 4.24 -18.22 1.88
N PRO A 112 3.57 -17.05 1.99
CA PRO A 112 4.15 -15.85 2.61
C PRO A 112 4.68 -16.03 4.03
N LEU A 113 4.11 -16.97 4.81
CA LEU A 113 4.46 -17.20 6.21
C LEU A 113 4.69 -18.69 6.57
N ALA A 114 4.50 -19.61 5.63
CA ALA A 114 4.61 -21.05 5.89
C ALA A 114 5.00 -21.80 4.62
N ALA A 115 5.70 -22.92 4.78
CA ALA A 115 6.05 -23.81 3.68
C ALA A 115 5.43 -25.19 3.93
N ILE A 116 4.63 -25.72 3.00
CA ILE A 116 3.91 -26.99 3.16
C ILE A 116 4.42 -28.03 2.17
N CYS A 117 4.50 -29.28 2.61
CA CYS A 117 4.80 -30.40 1.73
C CYS A 117 3.52 -31.04 1.17
N ASP A 118 3.63 -31.69 0.01
CA ASP A 118 2.50 -32.29 -0.70
C ASP A 118 1.67 -33.24 0.18
N ASP A 119 2.31 -34.06 1.02
CA ASP A 119 1.62 -35.00 1.91
C ASP A 119 0.63 -34.29 2.86
N CYS A 120 1.05 -33.16 3.44
CA CYS A 120 0.23 -32.38 4.37
C CYS A 120 -0.87 -31.60 3.64
N LEU A 121 -0.60 -31.15 2.42
CA LEU A 121 -1.58 -30.46 1.59
C LEU A 121 -2.72 -31.41 1.16
N GLN A 122 -2.38 -32.62 0.71
CA GLN A 122 -3.37 -33.63 0.32
C GLN A 122 -4.26 -34.05 1.49
N PHE A 123 -3.68 -34.22 2.68
CA PHE A 123 -4.46 -34.48 3.89
C PHE A 123 -5.45 -33.34 4.18
N GLY A 124 -5.02 -32.08 4.06
CA GLY A 124 -5.89 -30.91 4.26
C GLY A 124 -7.08 -30.89 3.30
N LEU A 125 -6.85 -31.16 2.01
CA LEU A 125 -7.91 -31.21 1.00
C LEU A 125 -8.95 -32.30 1.27
N GLN A 126 -8.53 -33.48 1.73
CA GLN A 126 -9.45 -34.57 2.09
C GLN A 126 -10.33 -34.23 3.30
N VAL A 127 -9.82 -33.43 4.24
CA VAL A 127 -10.60 -32.95 5.38
C VAL A 127 -11.65 -31.93 4.93
N ILE A 128 -11.27 -31.01 4.04
CA ILE A 128 -12.15 -29.94 3.54
C ILE A 128 -13.26 -30.50 2.63
N ALA A 129 -12.93 -31.39 1.69
CA ALA A 129 -13.91 -31.95 0.75
C ALA A 129 -14.96 -32.88 1.39
N LYS A 130 -14.71 -33.33 2.63
CA LYS A 130 -15.66 -34.12 3.43
C LYS A 130 -16.57 -33.24 4.30
N GLN A 131 -16.40 -31.92 4.26
CA GLN A 131 -17.34 -30.99 4.86
C GLN A 131 -18.53 -30.81 3.90
N PRO A 132 -19.77 -31.03 4.38
CA PRO A 132 -20.97 -31.03 3.55
C PRO A 132 -21.29 -29.66 2.94
#